data_AF-A0A5K1E8A5-F1
#
_entry.id   AF-A0A5K1E8A5-F1
#
_cell.length_a   1.000
_cell.length_b   1.000
_cell.length_c   1.000
_cell.angle_alpha   90.00
_cell.angle_beta   90.00
_cell.angle_gamma   90.00
#
_symmetry.space_group_name_H-M   'P 1'
#
loop_
_entity.id
_entity.type
_entity.pdbx_description
1 polymer ?
#
loop_
_entity_poly.entity_id
_entity_poly.type
_entity_poly.pdbx_seq_one_letter_code
_entity_poly.pdbx_strand_id
1 'polypeptide(L)' 'HLIPKGWRVLASFRSVHLDEESYDSPYRFDPWRWQ' A
#
# COMPACT_ATOMS: atom_id res chain seq x y z
N HIS A 1 -0.43 18.67 5.74
CA HIS A 1 0.68 18.10 6.54
C HIS A 1 2.00 18.41 5.83
N LEU A 2 3.05 18.84 6.55
CA LEU A 2 4.36 19.20 5.98
C LEU A 2 5.43 18.21 6.45
N ILE A 3 6.39 17.89 5.59
CA ILE A 3 7.55 17.05 5.93
C ILE A 3 8.76 17.97 6.18
N PRO A 4 9.31 18.01 7.40
CA PRO A 4 10.45 18.87 7.70
C PRO A 4 11.72 18.47 6.94
N LYS A 5 12.58 19.46 6.66
CA LYS A 5 13.91 19.23 6.10
C LYS A 5 14.70 18.25 6.97
N GLY A 6 15.38 17.29 6.35
CA GLY A 6 16.22 16.29 7.04
C GLY A 6 15.49 15.01 7.45
N TRP A 7 14.17 14.96 7.30
CA TRP A 7 13.42 13.72 7.51
C TRP A 7 13.62 12.75 6.35
N ARG A 8 13.63 11.46 6.68
CA ARG A 8 13.62 10.37 5.70
C ARG A 8 12.22 9.79 5.65
N VAL A 9 11.71 9.61 4.42
CA VAL A 9 10.39 9.02 4.18
C VAL A 9 10.58 7.60 3.69
N LEU A 10 9.78 6.68 4.22
CA LEU A 10 9.66 5.32 3.72
C LEU A 10 8.21 5.07 3.34
N ALA A 11 7.97 4.75 2.08
CA ALA A 11 6.67 4.26 1.63
C ALA A 11 6.59 2.75 1.89
N SER A 12 5.59 2.31 2.66
CA SER A 12 5.30 0.89 2.85
C SER A 12 4.37 0.39 1.74
N PHE A 13 4.95 -0.07 0.63
CA PHE A 13 4.16 -0.62 -0.48
C PHE A 13 3.35 -1.84 -0.06
N ARG A 14 3.89 -2.67 0.84
CA ARG A 14 3.18 -3.83 1.38
C ARG A 14 1.90 -3.41 2.09
N SER A 15 1.96 -2.36 2.92
CA SER A 15 0.79 -1.89 3.66
C SER A 15 -0.29 -1.40 2.71
N VAL A 16 0.07 -0.69 1.64
CA VAL A 16 -0.88 -0.24 0.61
C VAL A 16 -1.51 -1.44 -0.11
N HIS A 17 -0.72 -2.41 -0.55
CA HIS A 17 -1.24 -3.59 -1.25
C HIS A 17 -2.06 -4.55 -0.38
N LEU A 18 -1.93 -4.46 0.95
CA LEU A 18 -2.63 -5.32 1.90
C LEU A 18 -3.77 -4.62 2.65
N ASP A 19 -4.09 -3.39 2.25
CA ASP A 19 -5.17 -2.61 2.84
C ASP A 19 -6.54 -3.07 2.30
N GLU A 20 -7.44 -3.42 3.23
CA GLU A 20 -8.80 -3.90 2.94
C GLU A 20 -9.74 -2.76 2.51
N GLU A 21 -9.41 -1.49 2.81
CA GLU A 21 -10.14 -0.35 2.25
C GLU A 21 -9.82 -0.12 0.78
N SER A 22 -8.61 -0.50 0.36
CA SER A 22 -8.11 -0.28 -1.00
C SER A 22 -8.36 -1.46 -1.94
N TYR A 23 -8.39 -2.69 -1.42
CA TYR A 23 -8.51 -3.91 -2.21
C TYR A 23 -9.43 -4.93 -1.56
N ASP A 24 -10.32 -5.54 -2.35
CA ASP A 24 -11.08 -6.70 -1.91
C ASP A 24 -10.17 -7.91 -1.71
N SER A 25 -10.31 -8.57 -0.56
CA SER A 25 -9.55 -9.77 -0.18
C SER A 25 -8.03 -9.66 -0.44
N PRO A 26 -7.33 -8.66 0.14
CA PRO A 26 -5.96 -8.32 -0.24
C PRO A 26 -4.96 -9.46 -0.01
N TYR A 27 -5.23 -10.33 0.95
CA TYR A 27 -4.41 -11.50 1.31
C TYR A 27 -4.63 -12.71 0.41
N ARG A 28 -5.63 -12.68 -0.47
CA ARG A 28 -5.89 -13.75 -1.44
C ARG A 28 -5.04 -13.55 -2.69
N PHE A 29 -4.32 -14.58 -3.08
CA PHE A 29 -3.65 -14.60 -4.38
C PHE A 29 -4.71 -14.72 -5.50
N ASP A 30 -4.80 -13.68 -6.31
CA ASP A 30 -5.61 -13.65 -7.53
C ASP A 30 -4.75 -13.13 -8.68
N PRO A 31 -4.36 -13.98 -9.64
CA PRO A 31 -3.50 -13.57 -10.75
C PRO A 31 -4.17 -12.53 -11.65
N TRP A 32 -5.50 -12.41 -11.63
CA TRP A 32 -6.29 -11.52 -12.48
C TRP A 32 -6.80 -10.27 -11.78
N ARG A 33 -6.30 -9.97 -10.57
CA ARG A 33 -6.66 -8.77 -9.79
C ARG A 33 -6.60 -7.46 -10.60
N TRP A 34 -5.73 -7.40 -11.62
CA TRP A 34 -5.42 -6.18 -12.38
C TRP A 34 -5.73 -6.29 -13.88
N GLN A 35 -6.48 -7.31 -14.30
CA GLN A 35 -6.86 -7.45 -15.71
C GLN A 35 -7.92 -6.45 -16.15
#